data_AF-A0A7S0EYW4-F1
#
_entry.id   AF-A0A7S0EYW4-F1
#
_cell.length_a   1.000
_cell.length_b   1.000
_cell.length_c   1.000
_cell.angle_alpha   90.00
_cell.angle_beta   90.00
_cell.angle_gamma   90.00
#
_symmetry.space_group_name_H-M   'P 1'
#
loop_
_entity.id
_entity.type
_entity.pdbx_description
1 polymer ?
#
loop_
_entity_poly.entity_id
_entity_poly.type
_entity_poly.pdbx_seq_one_letter_code
_entity_poly.pdbx_strand_id
1 'polypeptide(L)'
;QLRFENKNPNPCFTLYVANICDADKSSLETKFSAFGPLMPKKEIRCLMKGCLMKGDAFVNFVNFEDALKALDKCSKKEVKLGNSIIDAQARANVRYIEKIQLKLRESGNRGMTFQEAEETAESIKTAIPNDTPEHYLVLLTMCESLFEIDWNKRVVKS
;
A
#
# COMPACT_ATOMS: atom_id res chain seq x y z
N GLN A 1 28.86 8.53 16.40
CA GLN A 1 27.63 7.71 16.55
C GLN A 1 26.43 8.62 16.32
N LEU A 2 25.86 8.59 15.12
CA LEU A 2 24.64 9.35 14.81
C LEU A 2 23.45 8.52 15.29
N ARG A 3 22.78 9.02 16.34
CA ARG A 3 21.50 8.49 16.84
C ARG A 3 20.46 8.61 15.73
N PHE A 4 19.87 7.49 15.33
CA PHE A 4 18.68 7.48 14.49
C PHE A 4 17.48 7.95 15.32
N GLU A 5 17.30 9.26 15.42
CA GLU A 5 16.06 9.86 15.91
C GLU A 5 14.93 9.55 14.91
N ASN A 6 14.16 8.51 15.26
CA ASN A 6 12.71 8.41 15.13
C ASN A 6 12.03 9.35 14.09
N LYS A 7 11.99 8.92 12.81
CA LYS A 7 11.27 9.62 11.71
C LYS A 7 10.39 8.69 10.84
N ASN A 8 9.50 7.89 11.42
CA ASN A 8 8.39 7.36 10.62
C ASN A 8 7.17 7.00 11.49
N PRO A 9 6.16 7.89 11.63
CA PRO A 9 5.06 7.65 12.56
C PRO A 9 3.87 6.88 11.94
N ASN A 10 4.07 6.06 10.89
CA ASN A 10 3.20 4.94 10.46
C ASN A 10 3.53 4.57 8.99
N PRO A 11 3.73 3.27 8.68
CA PRO A 11 3.73 2.82 7.30
C PRO A 11 2.32 2.96 6.69
N CYS A 12 2.21 2.88 5.37
CA CYS A 12 0.96 3.08 4.63
C CYS A 12 0.95 2.22 3.37
N PHE A 13 -0.14 2.21 2.62
CA PHE A 13 -0.26 1.46 1.36
C PHE A 13 -0.20 2.43 0.17
N THR A 14 0.91 2.39 -0.57
CA THR A 14 1.22 3.41 -1.59
C THR A 14 0.98 2.89 -3.00
N LEU A 15 0.26 3.68 -3.78
CA LEU A 15 0.20 3.56 -5.23
C LEU A 15 1.05 4.65 -5.89
N TYR A 16 1.73 4.31 -6.96
CA TYR A 16 2.32 5.25 -7.89
C TYR A 16 1.36 5.46 -9.05
N VAL A 17 1.03 6.70 -9.36
CA VAL A 17 0.08 7.08 -10.40
C VAL A 17 0.83 7.90 -11.44
N ALA A 18 0.93 7.37 -12.65
CA ALA A 18 1.64 7.99 -13.76
C ALA A 18 0.67 8.70 -14.73
N ASN A 19 1.26 9.45 -15.67
CA ASN A 19 0.57 10.10 -16.79
C ASN A 19 -0.43 11.17 -16.36
N ILE A 20 -0.09 11.92 -15.32
CA ILE A 20 -0.89 13.06 -14.85
C ILE A 20 -0.44 14.29 -15.65
N CYS A 21 -1.29 14.76 -16.56
CA CYS A 21 -0.99 15.87 -17.46
C CYS A 21 -1.56 17.20 -16.95
N ASP A 22 -2.81 17.18 -16.49
CA ASP A 22 -3.59 18.38 -16.15
C ASP A 22 -4.33 18.29 -14.81
N ALA A 23 -4.26 17.14 -14.12
CA ALA A 23 -4.91 16.99 -12.83
C ALA A 23 -4.05 17.58 -11.71
N ASP A 24 -4.68 18.35 -10.84
CA ASP A 24 -4.06 18.88 -9.64
C ASP A 24 -4.16 17.90 -8.47
N LYS A 25 -3.52 18.27 -7.35
CA LYS A 25 -3.55 17.47 -6.13
C LYS A 25 -4.99 17.24 -5.65
N SER A 26 -5.87 18.25 -5.70
CA SER A 26 -7.25 18.14 -5.23
C SER A 26 -8.08 17.18 -6.09
N SER A 27 -7.88 17.17 -7.41
CA SER A 27 -8.51 16.23 -8.33
C SER A 27 -8.10 14.78 -8.03
N LEU A 28 -6.82 14.55 -7.75
CA LEU A 28 -6.33 13.23 -7.33
C LEU A 28 -6.92 12.83 -5.98
N GLU A 29 -6.96 13.73 -5.00
CA GLU A 29 -7.55 13.44 -3.68
C GLU A 29 -9.03 13.07 -3.80
N THR A 30 -9.80 13.84 -4.58
CA THR A 30 -11.22 13.57 -4.82
C THR A 30 -11.41 12.21 -5.52
N LYS A 31 -10.59 11.90 -6.52
CA LYS A 31 -10.66 10.62 -7.25
C LYS A 31 -10.35 9.43 -6.35
N PHE A 32 -9.27 9.51 -5.57
CA PHE A 32 -8.76 8.37 -4.81
C PHE A 32 -9.41 8.20 -3.44
N SER A 33 -9.91 9.27 -2.82
CA SER A 33 -10.71 9.20 -1.59
C SER A 33 -12.03 8.45 -1.78
N ALA A 34 -12.53 8.37 -3.02
CA ALA A 34 -13.70 7.55 -3.36
C ALA A 34 -13.48 6.03 -3.13
N PHE A 35 -12.22 5.57 -3.09
CA PHE A 35 -11.91 4.17 -2.80
C PHE A 35 -11.75 3.89 -1.30
N GLY A 36 -11.43 4.90 -0.50
CA GLY A 36 -11.21 4.78 0.93
C GLY A 36 -10.39 5.93 1.51
N PRO A 37 -10.19 5.95 2.84
CA PRO A 37 -9.46 7.01 3.52
C PRO A 37 -7.99 7.07 3.09
N LEU A 38 -7.54 8.28 2.74
CA LEU A 38 -6.15 8.60 2.44
C LEU A 38 -5.40 8.97 3.74
N MET A 39 -4.08 8.81 3.74
CA MET A 39 -3.23 9.05 4.93
C MET A 39 -2.94 10.55 5.15
N PRO A 40 -3.49 11.22 6.18
CA PRO A 40 -3.60 12.69 6.28
C PRO A 40 -2.30 13.50 6.26
N LYS A 41 -1.14 12.88 6.53
CA LYS A 41 0.18 13.55 6.49
C LYS A 41 1.01 13.24 5.23
N LYS A 42 0.53 12.33 4.38
CA LYS A 42 1.24 11.83 3.18
C LYS A 42 0.29 11.64 1.98
N GLU A 43 -0.95 12.14 2.03
CA GLU A 43 -2.07 11.72 1.16
C GLU A 43 -1.66 11.58 -0.30
N ILE A 44 -1.23 12.70 -0.90
CA ILE A 44 -0.77 12.73 -2.29
C ILE A 44 0.51 13.54 -2.41
N ARG A 45 1.57 12.90 -2.90
CA ARG A 45 2.83 13.57 -3.26
C ARG A 45 2.95 13.62 -4.77
N CYS A 46 2.67 14.79 -5.36
CA CYS A 46 2.90 15.04 -6.78
C CYS A 46 4.39 15.21 -7.05
N LEU A 47 4.91 14.45 -8.01
CA LEU A 47 6.22 14.58 -8.60
C LEU A 47 6.08 15.40 -9.88
N MET A 48 6.22 16.73 -9.78
CA MET A 48 6.28 17.58 -10.96
C MET A 48 7.13 18.83 -10.71
N LYS A 49 8.03 19.13 -11.65
CA LYS A 49 8.78 20.39 -11.76
C LYS A 49 8.42 21.04 -13.10
N GLY A 50 7.67 22.15 -13.06
CA GLY A 50 7.53 23.07 -14.19
C GLY A 50 6.27 22.90 -15.06
N CYS A 51 6.07 23.89 -15.93
CA CYS A 51 4.81 24.24 -16.60
C CYS A 51 4.44 23.39 -17.85
N LEU A 52 5.21 22.35 -18.20
CA LEU A 52 4.91 21.46 -19.33
C LEU A 52 4.72 20.01 -18.85
N MET A 53 3.51 19.72 -18.39
CA MET A 53 2.74 18.47 -18.56
C MET A 53 3.54 17.16 -18.79
N LYS A 54 3.94 16.53 -17.68
CA LYS A 54 4.08 15.08 -17.39
C LYS A 54 4.44 14.93 -15.90
N GLY A 55 3.44 14.63 -15.07
CA GLY A 55 3.61 14.46 -13.64
C GLY A 55 3.21 13.07 -13.21
N ASP A 56 3.81 12.64 -12.11
CA ASP A 56 3.41 11.43 -11.41
C ASP A 56 2.98 11.79 -10.00
N ALA A 57 2.29 10.89 -9.30
CA ALA A 57 1.94 11.08 -7.91
C ALA A 57 2.07 9.79 -7.11
N PHE A 58 2.35 9.95 -5.82
CA PHE A 58 2.17 8.87 -4.85
C PHE A 58 0.88 9.09 -4.09
N VAL A 59 -0.01 8.11 -4.09
CA VAL A 59 -1.26 8.10 -3.33
C VAL A 59 -1.10 7.12 -2.17
N ASN A 60 -1.31 7.58 -0.94
CA ASN A 60 -1.12 6.79 0.26
C ASN A 60 -2.45 6.51 0.96
N PHE A 61 -2.84 5.25 1.00
CA PHE A 61 -4.04 4.78 1.70
C PHE A 61 -3.73 4.36 3.13
N VAL A 62 -4.73 4.51 4.00
CA VAL A 62 -4.71 3.96 5.37
C VAL A 62 -4.84 2.43 5.32
N ASN A 63 -5.76 1.94 4.48
CA ASN A 63 -6.12 0.52 4.41
C ASN A 63 -5.55 -0.12 3.14
N PHE A 64 -5.11 -1.37 3.28
CA PHE A 64 -4.60 -2.16 2.16
C PHE A 64 -5.68 -2.48 1.13
N GLU A 65 -6.87 -2.85 1.60
CA GLU A 65 -7.99 -3.25 0.73
C GLU A 65 -8.43 -2.10 -0.19
N ASP A 66 -8.40 -0.87 0.31
CA ASP A 66 -8.79 0.31 -0.48
C ASP A 66 -7.71 0.64 -1.52
N ALA A 67 -6.42 0.45 -1.17
CA ALA A 67 -5.33 0.53 -2.15
C ALA A 67 -5.46 -0.54 -3.23
N LEU A 68 -5.84 -1.77 -2.90
CA LEU A 68 -6.07 -2.82 -3.89
C LEU A 68 -7.26 -2.51 -4.81
N LYS A 69 -8.38 -2.02 -4.26
CA LYS A 69 -9.54 -1.60 -5.08
C LYS A 69 -9.16 -0.50 -6.05
N ALA A 70 -8.43 0.51 -5.57
CA ALA A 70 -7.93 1.59 -6.40
C ALA A 70 -6.96 1.07 -7.48
N LEU A 71 -6.07 0.14 -7.13
CA LEU A 71 -5.14 -0.49 -8.07
C LEU A 71 -5.88 -1.30 -9.14
N ASP A 72 -6.83 -2.15 -8.78
CA ASP A 72 -7.61 -2.90 -9.76
C ASP A 72 -8.32 -1.95 -10.73
N LYS A 73 -8.91 -0.87 -10.24
CA LYS A 73 -9.63 0.08 -11.10
C LYS A 73 -8.74 0.96 -11.94
N CYS A 74 -7.57 1.35 -11.45
CA CYS A 74 -6.71 2.36 -12.08
C CYS A 74 -5.44 1.80 -12.74
N SER A 75 -5.14 0.50 -12.61
CA SER A 75 -3.98 -0.12 -13.26
C SER A 75 -4.34 -0.63 -14.65
N LYS A 76 -3.52 -0.26 -15.66
CA LYS A 76 -3.64 -0.71 -17.07
C LYS A 76 -5.02 -0.52 -17.70
N LYS A 77 -5.86 0.32 -17.09
CA LYS A 77 -7.18 0.71 -17.55
C LYS A 77 -7.06 2.17 -17.94
N GLU A 78 -7.62 2.57 -19.08
CA GLU A 78 -7.60 3.95 -19.56
C GLU A 78 -8.49 4.86 -18.67
N VAL A 79 -8.10 5.02 -17.41
CA VAL A 79 -8.88 5.76 -16.43
C VAL A 79 -8.65 7.24 -16.64
N LYS A 80 -9.74 7.94 -16.95
CA LYS A 80 -9.71 9.40 -17.08
C LYS A 80 -9.70 10.10 -15.72
N LEU A 81 -8.84 11.10 -15.61
CA LEU A 81 -8.81 12.10 -14.56
C LEU A 81 -8.56 13.47 -15.19
N GLY A 82 -9.61 14.29 -15.33
CA GLY A 82 -9.54 15.45 -16.22
C GLY A 82 -9.30 15.00 -17.66
N ASN A 83 -8.32 15.60 -18.34
CA ASN A 83 -7.86 15.17 -19.66
C ASN A 83 -6.72 14.13 -19.60
N SER A 84 -6.28 13.75 -18.39
CA SER A 84 -5.24 12.74 -18.18
C SER A 84 -5.80 11.33 -18.27
N ILE A 85 -5.05 10.42 -18.91
CA ILE A 85 -5.28 8.97 -18.83
C ILE A 85 -4.22 8.40 -17.89
N ILE A 86 -4.63 8.12 -16.66
CA ILE A 86 -3.71 7.74 -15.58
C ILE A 86 -3.50 6.22 -15.54
N ASP A 87 -2.33 5.79 -15.08
CA ASP A 87 -2.01 4.39 -14.78
C ASP A 87 -1.50 4.27 -13.34
N ALA A 88 -2.14 3.41 -12.55
CA ALA A 88 -1.75 3.13 -11.18
C ALA A 88 -0.92 1.84 -11.06
N GLN A 89 0.15 1.90 -10.27
CA GLN A 89 1.06 0.80 -10.02
C GLN A 89 1.31 0.63 -8.52
N ALA A 90 1.30 -0.62 -8.06
CA ALA A 90 1.57 -0.97 -6.68
C ALA A 90 3.04 -0.72 -6.33
N ARG A 91 3.29 -0.11 -5.16
CA ARG A 91 4.63 -0.03 -4.57
C ARG A 91 4.94 -1.25 -3.69
N ALA A 92 6.18 -1.34 -3.24
CA ALA A 92 6.70 -2.46 -2.43
C ALA A 92 5.80 -2.81 -1.23
N ASN A 93 5.28 -1.81 -0.52
CA ASN A 93 4.35 -2.01 0.62
C ASN A 93 3.05 -2.71 0.25
N VAL A 94 2.45 -2.40 -0.90
CA VAL A 94 1.23 -3.08 -1.38
C VAL A 94 1.57 -4.47 -1.92
N ARG A 95 2.59 -4.58 -2.77
CA ARG A 95 3.02 -5.87 -3.35
C ARG A 95 3.44 -6.88 -2.29
N TYR A 96 4.05 -6.41 -1.21
CA TYR A 96 4.45 -7.24 -0.09
C TYR A 96 3.25 -7.92 0.59
N ILE A 97 2.20 -7.16 0.92
CA ILE A 97 0.99 -7.73 1.52
C ILE A 97 0.22 -8.64 0.55
N GLU A 98 0.16 -8.29 -0.73
CA GLU A 98 -0.44 -9.14 -1.76
C GLU A 98 0.23 -10.51 -1.85
N LYS A 99 1.58 -10.56 -1.77
CA LYS A 99 2.34 -11.82 -1.74
C LYS A 99 2.04 -12.66 -0.49
N ILE A 100 1.83 -12.01 0.65
CA ILE A 100 1.45 -12.69 1.89
C ILE A 100 0.06 -13.32 1.77
N GLN A 101 -0.90 -12.57 1.24
CA GLN A 101 -2.24 -13.09 0.96
C GLN A 101 -2.23 -14.25 -0.04
N LEU A 102 -1.37 -14.19 -1.06
CA LEU A 102 -1.22 -15.28 -2.02
C LEU A 102 -0.70 -16.55 -1.34
N LYS A 103 0.37 -16.44 -0.55
CA LYS A 103 0.92 -17.59 0.20
C LYS A 103 -0.10 -18.22 1.16
N LEU A 104 -0.88 -17.40 1.86
CA LEU A 104 -1.99 -17.87 2.71
C LEU A 104 -3.03 -18.67 1.93
N ARG A 105 -3.39 -18.17 0.76
CA ARG A 105 -4.38 -18.83 -0.11
C ARG A 105 -3.84 -20.17 -0.60
N GLU A 106 -2.56 -20.23 -0.96
CA GLU A 106 -1.90 -21.46 -1.41
C GLU A 106 -1.79 -22.51 -0.29
N SER A 107 -1.59 -22.10 0.96
CA SER A 107 -1.59 -23.02 2.11
C SER A 107 -2.99 -23.48 2.54
N GLY A 108 -4.05 -22.90 1.96
CA GLY A 108 -5.45 -23.19 2.32
C GLY A 108 -5.88 -22.59 3.66
N ASN A 109 -5.05 -21.73 4.25
CA ASN A 109 -5.31 -21.09 5.52
C ASN A 109 -6.27 -19.89 5.35
N ARG A 110 -7.24 -19.75 6.26
CA ARG A 110 -8.18 -18.60 6.28
C ARG A 110 -7.61 -17.37 6.97
N GLY A 111 -6.52 -17.53 7.70
CA GLY A 111 -5.71 -16.49 8.33
C GLY A 111 -4.42 -17.10 8.84
N MET A 112 -3.57 -16.28 9.45
CA MET A 112 -2.29 -16.71 10.04
C MET A 112 -2.21 -16.34 11.52
N THR A 113 -1.41 -17.10 12.26
CA THR A 113 -0.88 -16.66 13.55
C THR A 113 0.15 -15.55 13.39
N PHE A 114 0.48 -14.85 14.47
CA PHE A 114 1.56 -13.85 14.42
C PHE A 114 2.90 -14.49 14.06
N GLN A 115 3.17 -15.69 14.58
CA GLN A 115 4.39 -16.42 14.29
C GLN A 115 4.46 -16.86 12.81
N GLU A 116 3.38 -17.41 12.27
CA GLU A 116 3.29 -17.77 10.84
C GLU A 116 3.47 -16.55 9.92
N ALA A 117 2.97 -15.38 10.36
CA ALA A 117 3.16 -14.13 9.64
C ALA A 117 4.64 -13.71 9.60
N GLU A 118 5.35 -13.81 10.72
CA GLU A 118 6.78 -13.51 10.81
C GLU A 118 7.62 -14.47 9.95
N GLU A 119 7.34 -15.77 10.01
CA GLU A 119 8.02 -16.78 9.18
C GLU A 119 7.77 -16.53 7.69
N THR A 120 6.52 -16.23 7.32
CA THR A 120 6.14 -15.89 5.93
C THR A 120 6.84 -14.61 5.48
N ALA A 121 6.89 -13.60 6.35
CA ALA A 121 7.55 -12.33 6.11
C ALA A 121 9.04 -12.51 5.85
N GLU A 122 9.74 -13.27 6.69
CA GLU A 122 11.17 -13.52 6.56
C GLU A 122 11.48 -14.37 5.32
N SER A 123 10.61 -15.33 4.98
CA SER A 123 10.68 -16.07 3.72
C SER A 123 10.55 -15.16 2.50
N ILE A 124 9.61 -14.22 2.49
CA ILE A 124 9.46 -13.24 1.39
C ILE A 124 10.68 -12.33 1.32
N LYS A 125 11.13 -11.82 2.47
CA LYS A 125 12.32 -10.97 2.56
C LYS A 125 13.56 -11.64 1.98
N THR A 126 13.74 -12.92 2.26
CA THR A 126 14.83 -13.73 1.68
C THR A 126 14.66 -13.89 0.17
N ALA A 127 13.44 -14.06 -0.34
CA ALA A 127 13.17 -14.27 -1.76
C ALA A 127 13.27 -12.98 -2.61
N ILE A 128 12.91 -11.82 -2.06
CA ILE A 128 12.91 -10.52 -2.74
C ILE A 128 13.49 -9.40 -1.86
N PRO A 129 14.79 -9.45 -1.53
CA PRO A 129 15.40 -8.52 -0.57
C PRO A 129 15.28 -7.06 -1.01
N ASN A 130 15.37 -6.79 -2.31
CA ASN A 130 15.33 -5.42 -2.85
C ASN A 130 13.92 -4.82 -2.99
N ASP A 131 12.86 -5.63 -2.83
CA ASP A 131 11.45 -5.19 -2.92
C ASP A 131 10.72 -5.35 -1.59
N THR A 132 11.46 -5.64 -0.51
CA THR A 132 10.91 -5.70 0.85
C THR A 132 10.85 -4.29 1.43
N PRO A 133 9.66 -3.80 1.83
CA PRO A 133 9.52 -2.45 2.36
C PRO A 133 10.20 -2.31 3.74
N GLU A 134 10.69 -1.10 4.03
CA GLU A 134 11.03 -0.73 5.40
C GLU A 134 9.80 -0.90 6.32
N HIS A 135 10.00 -1.40 7.53
CA HIS A 135 8.92 -1.66 8.50
C HIS A 135 7.87 -2.70 8.03
N TYR A 136 8.27 -3.73 7.26
CA TYR A 136 7.38 -4.78 6.74
C TYR A 136 6.52 -5.48 7.81
N LEU A 137 7.05 -5.70 9.03
CA LEU A 137 6.26 -6.25 10.15
C LEU A 137 5.14 -5.30 10.61
N VAL A 138 5.40 -3.99 10.61
CA VAL A 138 4.37 -3.02 11.00
C VAL A 138 3.26 -2.95 9.94
N LEU A 139 3.60 -3.08 8.65
CA LEU A 139 2.61 -3.21 7.57
C LEU A 139 1.70 -4.43 7.75
N LEU A 140 2.25 -5.55 8.22
CA LEU A 140 1.46 -6.73 8.55
C LEU A 140 0.45 -6.44 9.65
N THR A 141 0.89 -5.83 10.75
CA THR A 141 0.00 -5.50 11.88
C THR A 141 -1.13 -4.54 11.53
N MET A 142 -1.00 -3.78 10.43
CA MET A 142 -2.07 -2.91 9.93
C MET A 142 -3.17 -3.66 9.16
N CYS A 143 -2.95 -4.93 8.82
CA CYS A 143 -3.88 -5.74 8.02
C CYS A 143 -4.59 -6.77 8.91
N GLU A 144 -5.58 -6.34 9.68
CA GLU A 144 -6.35 -7.21 10.59
C GLU A 144 -6.98 -8.41 9.86
N SER A 145 -7.37 -8.25 8.59
CA SER A 145 -7.96 -9.32 7.78
C SER A 145 -7.00 -10.47 7.45
N LEU A 146 -5.70 -10.34 7.73
CA LEU A 146 -4.73 -11.44 7.57
C LEU A 146 -4.70 -12.39 8.76
N PHE A 147 -5.19 -11.98 9.93
CA PHE A 147 -5.00 -12.72 11.17
C PHE A 147 -6.26 -13.44 11.61
N GLU A 148 -6.11 -14.67 12.13
CA GLU A 148 -7.18 -15.31 12.89
C GLU A 148 -7.27 -14.68 14.29
N ILE A 149 -8.19 -13.72 14.43
CA ILE A 149 -8.43 -13.03 15.71
C ILE A 149 -9.37 -13.87 16.58
N ASP A 150 -8.91 -14.30 17.76
CA ASP A 150 -9.79 -14.86 18.80
C ASP A 150 -10.44 -13.70 19.58
N TRP A 151 -11.69 -13.40 19.23
CA TRP A 151 -12.47 -12.33 19.86
C TRP A 151 -12.75 -12.54 21.35
N ASN A 152 -12.67 -13.78 21.86
CA ASN A 152 -12.85 -14.06 23.28
C ASN A 152 -11.62 -13.71 24.12
N LYS A 153 -10.45 -13.59 23.48
CA LYS A 153 -9.18 -13.28 24.15
C LYS A 153 -8.54 -11.97 23.68
N ARG A 154 -9.08 -11.35 22.61
CA ARG A 154 -8.49 -10.19 21.91
C ARG A 154 -7.01 -10.41 21.57
N VAL A 155 -6.64 -11.64 21.22
CA VAL A 155 -5.30 -11.97 20.73
C VAL A 155 -5.42 -12.72 19.41
N VAL A 156 -4.50 -12.41 18.51
CA VAL A 156 -4.20 -13.26 17.36
C VAL A 156 -3.71 -14.59 17.94
N LYS A 157 -4.29 -15.73 17.53
CA LYS A 157 -3.76 -17.04 17.95
C LYS A 157 -2.28 -17.07 17.60
N SER A 158 -1.41 -17.41 18.57
CA SER A 158 0.03 -17.61 18.36
C SER A 158 0.29 -19.03 17.90
#